data_AF-A0A6C7SDL0-F1
#
_entry.id   AF-A0A6C7SDL0-F1
#
_cell.length_a   1.000
_cell.length_b   1.000
_cell.length_c   1.000
_cell.angle_alpha   90.00
_cell.angle_beta   90.00
_cell.angle_gamma   90.00
#
_symmetry.space_group_name_H-M   'P 1'
#
loop_
_entity.id
_entity.type
_entity.pdbx_description
1 polymer ?
#
loop_
_entity_poly.entity_id
_entity_poly.type
_entity_poly.pdbx_seq_one_letter_code
_entity_poly.pdbx_strand_id
1 'polypeptide(L)'
;MKKIILINLLLCSFIWALNIPKTSTFDKRIAYAIYNANDVFQINAKNGYVSVLEFGIDERIINTATGFAEGWDLIEKDNLLFIKPKAYKTQLVQQENNNIGESQASQEFVLDPNPHDW
;
A
#
# COMPACT_ATOMS: atom_id res chain seq x y z
N MET A 1 22.46 38.68 2.91
CA MET A 1 22.19 37.56 3.83
C MET A 1 20.84 36.88 3.55
N LYS A 2 19.71 37.60 3.54
CA LYS A 2 18.37 37.02 3.21
C LYS A 2 18.29 36.33 1.83
N LYS A 3 18.95 36.90 0.81
CA LYS A 3 19.01 36.32 -0.55
C LYS A 3 19.81 35.01 -0.65
N ILE A 4 20.79 34.81 0.25
CA ILE A 4 21.62 33.59 0.31
C ILE A 4 20.84 32.46 1.00
N ILE A 5 20.05 32.79 2.02
CA ILE A 5 19.14 31.86 2.70
C ILE A 5 18.07 31.33 1.73
N LEU A 6 17.51 32.20 0.88
CA LEU A 6 16.48 31.81 -0.09
C LEU A 6 17.02 30.85 -1.18
N ILE A 7 18.28 31.01 -1.59
CA ILE A 7 18.95 30.11 -2.54
C ILE A 7 19.26 28.74 -1.92
N ASN A 8 19.65 28.70 -0.64
CA ASN A 8 19.90 27.44 0.06
C ASN A 8 18.60 26.63 0.28
N LEU A 9 17.48 27.32 0.51
CA LEU A 9 16.17 26.67 0.66
C LEU A 9 15.65 26.05 -0.65
N LEU A 10 15.97 26.65 -1.80
CA LEU A 10 15.54 26.15 -3.11
C LEU A 10 16.29 24.87 -3.55
N LEU A 11 17.51 24.66 -3.05
CA LEU A 11 18.36 23.51 -3.36
C LEU A 11 17.98 22.23 -2.58
N CYS A 12 17.04 22.31 -1.64
CA CYS A 12 16.57 21.16 -0.85
C CYS A 12 15.50 20.32 -1.56
N SER A 13 15.34 20.50 -2.88
CA SER A 13 14.20 19.98 -3.62
C SER A 13 14.56 18.67 -4.32
N PHE A 14 13.73 17.66 -4.11
CA PHE A 14 13.68 16.34 -4.77
C PHE A 14 14.52 15.23 -4.15
N ILE A 15 14.03 14.67 -3.04
CA ILE A 15 14.41 13.32 -2.60
C ILE A 15 13.50 12.33 -3.34
N TRP A 16 14.05 11.62 -4.32
CA TRP A 16 13.36 10.56 -5.04
C TRP A 16 13.56 9.25 -4.28
N ALA A 17 12.74 9.03 -3.24
CA ALA A 17 12.84 7.86 -2.38
C ALA A 17 12.18 6.60 -2.97
N LEU A 18 11.32 6.77 -3.99
CA LEU A 18 10.54 5.68 -4.57
C LEU A 18 11.31 4.99 -5.71
N ASN A 19 11.54 3.70 -5.54
CA ASN A 19 12.09 2.80 -6.56
C ASN A 19 10.93 2.08 -7.27
N ILE A 20 10.85 2.26 -8.59
CA ILE A 20 9.84 1.61 -9.44
C ILE A 20 10.51 0.39 -10.08
N PRO A 21 10.10 -0.85 -9.74
CA PRO A 21 10.68 -2.06 -10.29
C PRO A 21 10.62 -2.11 -11.83
N LYS A 22 11.67 -2.64 -12.45
CA LYS A 22 11.77 -2.76 -13.91
C LYS A 22 11.00 -3.99 -14.39
N THR A 23 9.99 -3.78 -15.22
CA THR A 23 9.21 -4.87 -15.82
C THR A 23 10.05 -5.74 -16.74
N SER A 24 9.79 -7.04 -16.75
CA SER A 24 10.39 -8.01 -17.67
C SER A 24 10.03 -7.69 -19.12
N THR A 25 10.95 -7.99 -20.04
CA THR A 25 10.72 -7.88 -21.48
C THR A 25 9.69 -8.89 -21.99
N PHE A 26 9.62 -10.07 -21.36
CA PHE A 26 8.76 -11.18 -21.81
C PHE A 26 7.34 -11.11 -21.23
N ASP A 27 7.19 -10.66 -19.99
CA ASP A 27 5.90 -10.54 -19.31
C ASP A 27 5.89 -9.30 -18.42
N LYS A 28 5.05 -8.32 -18.77
CA LYS A 28 4.95 -7.05 -18.04
C LYS A 28 4.40 -7.18 -16.61
N ARG A 29 3.84 -8.33 -16.26
CA ARG A 29 3.34 -8.63 -14.90
C ARG A 29 4.46 -9.00 -13.94
N ILE A 30 5.62 -9.37 -14.46
CA ILE A 30 6.81 -9.70 -13.69
C ILE A 30 7.72 -8.47 -13.70
N ALA A 31 8.16 -8.04 -12.53
CA ALA A 31 9.10 -6.94 -12.39
C ALA A 31 10.23 -7.32 -11.44
N TYR A 32 11.40 -6.75 -11.69
CA TYR A 32 12.62 -6.99 -10.94
C TYR A 32 13.16 -5.68 -10.41
N ALA A 33 13.70 -5.71 -9.20
CA ALA A 33 14.40 -4.58 -8.62
C ALA A 33 15.67 -5.10 -7.93
N ILE A 34 16.72 -4.28 -7.92
CA ILE A 34 17.92 -4.58 -7.13
C ILE A 34 17.67 -4.08 -5.72
N TYR A 35 17.83 -4.97 -4.74
CA TYR A 35 17.61 -4.65 -3.34
C TYR A 35 18.62 -3.60 -2.83
N ASN A 36 18.11 -2.64 -2.07
CA ASN A 36 18.88 -1.71 -1.26
C ASN A 36 18.10 -1.46 0.03
N ALA A 37 18.77 -1.55 1.18
CA ALA A 37 18.12 -1.40 2.49
C ALA A 37 17.54 0.00 2.74
N ASN A 38 17.95 1.01 1.96
CA ASN A 38 17.46 2.39 2.08
C ASN A 38 16.39 2.76 1.04
N ASP A 39 16.01 1.82 0.17
CA ASP A 39 15.06 2.07 -0.91
C ASP A 39 13.63 1.68 -0.50
N VAL A 40 12.66 2.44 -1.01
CA VAL A 40 11.23 2.09 -0.93
C VAL A 40 10.78 1.60 -2.29
N PHE A 41 10.21 0.40 -2.37
CA PHE A 41 9.77 -0.19 -3.64
C PHE A 41 8.26 -0.05 -3.84
N GLN A 42 7.84 0.33 -5.04
CA GLN A 42 6.43 0.27 -5.43
C GLN A 42 6.03 -1.15 -5.79
N ILE A 43 5.05 -1.71 -5.09
CA ILE A 43 4.43 -3.00 -5.41
C ILE A 43 2.98 -2.79 -5.81
N ASN A 44 2.62 -3.26 -7.00
CA ASN A 44 1.25 -3.17 -7.50
C ASN A 44 0.50 -4.46 -7.16
N ALA A 45 -0.66 -4.32 -6.52
CA ALA A 45 -1.57 -5.42 -6.20
C ALA A 45 -2.99 -5.05 -6.61
N LYS A 46 -3.80 -6.06 -6.95
CA LYS A 46 -5.18 -5.87 -7.42
C LYS A 46 -6.12 -6.84 -6.73
N ASN A 47 -7.30 -6.36 -6.36
CA ASN A 47 -8.35 -7.19 -5.76
C ASN A 47 -8.70 -8.37 -6.69
N GLY A 48 -8.87 -9.56 -6.11
CA GLY A 48 -9.09 -10.81 -6.85
C GLY A 48 -7.84 -11.46 -7.46
N TYR A 49 -6.64 -10.88 -7.28
CA TYR A 49 -5.37 -11.45 -7.71
C TYR A 49 -4.41 -11.61 -6.52
N VAL A 50 -3.44 -12.51 -6.67
CA VAL A 50 -2.35 -12.69 -5.71
C VAL A 50 -1.06 -12.15 -6.34
N SER A 51 -0.46 -11.14 -5.72
CA SER A 51 0.89 -10.68 -6.07
C SER A 51 1.89 -11.46 -5.21
N VAL A 52 3.01 -11.88 -5.81
CA VAL A 52 4.07 -12.59 -5.10
C VAL A 52 5.34 -11.75 -5.18
N LEU A 53 5.92 -11.46 -4.02
CA LEU A 53 7.25 -10.90 -3.91
C LEU A 53 8.22 -12.02 -3.55
N GLU A 54 9.24 -12.20 -4.38
CA GLU A 54 10.30 -13.19 -4.20
C GLU A 54 11.59 -12.48 -3.79
N PHE A 55 12.09 -12.83 -2.61
CA PHE A 55 13.39 -12.41 -2.09
C PHE A 55 14.48 -13.36 -2.58
N GLY A 56 15.76 -13.00 -2.36
CA GLY A 56 16.90 -13.85 -2.68
C GLY A 56 16.76 -15.26 -2.07
N ILE A 57 17.38 -16.26 -2.70
CA ILE A 57 17.28 -17.66 -2.28
C ILE A 57 17.82 -17.93 -0.87
N ASP A 58 18.73 -17.07 -0.42
CA ASP A 58 19.37 -17.06 0.89
C ASP A 58 18.75 -16.06 1.88
N GLU A 59 17.68 -15.36 1.46
CA GLU A 59 16.94 -14.41 2.28
C GLU A 59 15.70 -15.06 2.90
N ARG A 60 15.26 -14.52 4.04
CA ARG A 60 14.05 -14.97 4.73
C ARG A 60 13.32 -13.80 5.36
N ILE A 61 12.00 -13.89 5.36
CA ILE A 61 11.15 -12.88 5.99
C ILE A 61 11.22 -13.07 7.51
N ILE A 62 11.57 -12.01 8.24
CA ILE A 62 11.66 -12.02 9.71
C ILE A 62 10.39 -11.41 10.32
N ASN A 63 9.84 -10.40 9.67
CA ASN A 63 8.66 -9.68 10.13
C ASN A 63 8.00 -8.96 8.96
N THR A 64 6.68 -8.85 9.01
CA THR A 64 5.87 -8.07 8.09
C THR A 64 4.83 -7.27 8.86
N ALA A 65 4.65 -6.00 8.50
CA ALA A 65 3.61 -5.14 9.04
C ALA A 65 2.97 -4.34 7.91
N THR A 66 1.68 -4.02 8.08
CA THR A 66 0.91 -3.18 7.15
C THR A 66 0.11 -2.15 7.92
N GLY A 67 -0.08 -0.97 7.34
CA GLY A 67 -0.84 0.11 7.97
C GLY A 67 -2.34 -0.19 8.11
N PHE A 68 -2.92 -0.92 7.15
CA PHE A 68 -4.36 -1.23 7.13
C PHE A 68 -4.60 -2.75 7.06
N ALA A 69 -4.39 -3.45 8.17
CA ALA A 69 -4.42 -4.92 8.23
C ALA A 69 -5.72 -5.54 7.69
N GLU A 70 -6.87 -4.89 7.84
CA GLU A 70 -8.14 -5.43 7.36
C GLU A 70 -8.25 -5.46 5.82
N GLY A 71 -7.51 -4.58 5.14
CA GLY A 71 -7.46 -4.49 3.67
C GLY A 71 -6.41 -5.38 3.01
N TRP A 72 -5.61 -6.13 3.78
CA TRP A 72 -4.52 -6.96 3.25
C TRP A 72 -4.51 -8.34 3.89
N ASP A 73 -4.39 -9.38 3.07
CA ASP A 73 -3.99 -10.73 3.49
C ASP A 73 -2.54 -10.96 3.05
N LEU A 74 -1.64 -11.07 4.03
CA LEU A 74 -0.20 -11.26 3.84
C LEU A 74 0.16 -12.66 4.33
N ILE A 75 0.73 -13.47 3.44
CA ILE A 75 1.12 -14.85 3.76
C ILE A 75 2.61 -15.00 3.43
N GLU A 76 3.38 -15.45 4.40
CA GLU A 76 4.82 -15.67 4.29
C GLU A 76 5.12 -17.15 4.09
N LYS A 77 6.04 -17.46 3.17
CA LYS A 77 6.55 -18.81 2.95
C LYS A 77 8.01 -18.75 2.48
N ASP A 78 8.95 -19.04 3.39
CA ASP A 78 10.39 -18.91 3.16
C ASP A 78 10.78 -17.51 2.63
N ASN A 79 11.24 -17.43 1.38
CA ASN A 79 11.64 -16.21 0.68
C ASN A 79 10.50 -15.62 -0.16
N LEU A 80 9.26 -16.08 0.01
CA LEU A 80 8.09 -15.61 -0.72
C LEU A 80 7.11 -14.88 0.21
N LEU A 81 6.69 -13.69 -0.20
CA LEU A 81 5.58 -12.96 0.40
C LEU A 81 4.42 -12.89 -0.58
N PHE A 82 3.30 -13.51 -0.21
CA PHE A 82 2.05 -13.42 -0.96
C PHE A 82 1.23 -12.25 -0.44
N ILE A 83 0.84 -11.36 -1.34
CA ILE A 83 0.09 -10.14 -1.06
C ILE A 83 -1.25 -10.23 -1.76
N LYS A 84 -2.33 -10.18 -0.98
CA LYS A 84 -3.69 -10.16 -1.50
C LYS A 84 -4.46 -8.97 -0.93
N PRO A 85 -4.88 -8.01 -1.76
CA PRO A 85 -5.82 -6.99 -1.32
C PRO A 85 -7.15 -7.64 -0.94
N LYS A 86 -7.77 -7.15 0.14
CA LYS A 86 -9.11 -7.52 0.57
C LYS A 86 -10.01 -6.30 0.46
N ALA A 87 -11.25 -6.51 0.01
CA ALA A 87 -12.29 -5.51 0.17
C ALA A 87 -12.65 -5.39 1.65
N TYR A 88 -12.68 -4.18 2.17
CA TYR A 88 -13.11 -3.92 3.54
C TYR A 88 -14.57 -3.47 3.54
N LYS A 89 -15.38 -4.07 4.40
CA LYS A 89 -16.79 -3.70 4.55
C LYS A 89 -16.93 -2.89 5.83
N THR A 90 -17.35 -1.64 5.70
CA THR A 90 -17.67 -0.79 6.86
C THR A 90 -19.16 -0.58 6.94
N GLN A 91 -19.70 -0.63 8.15
CA GLN A 91 -21.09 -0.26 8.42
C GLN A 91 -21.08 1.17 8.97
N LEU A 92 -21.62 2.12 8.21
CA LEU A 92 -21.88 3.44 8.74
C LEU A 92 -23.17 3.39 9.55
N VAL A 93 -23.06 3.51 10.87
CA VAL A 93 -24.24 3.72 11.74
C VAL A 93 -24.55 5.21 11.74
N GLN A 94 -25.49 5.64 10.92
CA GLN A 94 -26.05 6.98 11.04
C GLN A 94 -27.08 6.96 12.17
N GLN A 95 -26.71 7.52 13.34
CA GLN A 95 -27.68 7.86 14.38
C GLN A 95 -28.42 9.13 13.96
N GLU A 96 -29.58 8.98 13.31
CA GLU A 96 -30.54 10.07 13.22
C GLU A 96 -31.13 10.32 14.62
N ASN A 97 -30.71 11.39 15.26
CA ASN A 97 -31.25 11.83 16.54
C ASN A 97 -32.54 12.62 16.30
N ASN A 98 -33.58 11.93 15.85
CA ASN A 98 -34.93 12.48 15.74
C ASN A 98 -35.67 12.18 17.04
N ASN A 99 -36.28 13.20 17.67
CA ASN A 99 -36.98 13.11 18.97
C ASN A 99 -38.22 12.18 19.00
N ILE A 100 -38.36 11.27 18.03
CA ILE A 100 -39.39 10.24 17.96
C ILE A 100 -38.71 8.97 17.40
N GLY A 101 -38.20 8.13 18.31
CA GLY A 101 -37.75 6.76 18.02
C GLY A 101 -36.39 6.63 17.33
N GLU A 102 -35.47 5.91 17.97
CA GLU A 102 -34.21 5.48 17.36
C GLU A 102 -34.48 4.55 16.18
N SER A 103 -34.38 5.07 14.96
CA SER A 103 -34.35 4.24 13.75
C SER A 103 -32.91 4.15 13.27
N GLN A 104 -32.25 3.03 13.57
CA GLN A 104 -30.90 2.74 13.08
C GLN A 104 -31.01 2.14 11.67
N ALA A 105 -30.81 2.95 10.64
CA ALA A 105 -30.61 2.45 9.28
C ALA A 105 -29.13 2.08 9.09
N SER A 106 -28.80 0.78 9.14
CA SER A 106 -27.45 0.29 8.86
C SER A 106 -27.29 0.11 7.34
N GLN A 107 -26.52 0.97 6.68
CA GLN A 107 -26.11 0.76 5.29
C GLN A 107 -24.72 0.13 5.27
N GLU A 108 -24.61 -1.07 4.70
CA GLU A 108 -23.33 -1.77 4.48
C GLU A 108 -22.69 -1.23 3.20
N PHE A 109 -21.51 -0.61 3.30
CA PHE A 109 -20.75 -0.16 2.13
C PHE A 109 -19.49 -1.02 1.98
N VAL A 110 -19.25 -1.52 0.77
CA VAL A 110 -18.01 -2.21 0.42
C VAL A 110 -17.03 -1.15 -0.10
N LEU A 111 -15.94 -0.93 0.64
CA LEU A 111 -14.85 -0.07 0.22
C LEU A 111 -13.80 -0.93 -0.47
N ASP A 112 -13.71 -0.78 -1.78
CA ASP A 112 -12.63 -1.37 -2.57
C ASP A 112 -11.37 -0.49 -2.49
N PRO A 113 -10.15 -1.09 -2.43
CA PRO A 113 -8.92 -0.32 -2.50
C PRO A 113 -8.79 0.39 -3.86
N ASN A 114 -8.77 1.72 -3.88
CA ASN A 114 -8.69 2.56 -5.08
C ASN A 114 -7.52 3.57 -4.99
N PRO A 115 -6.63 3.70 -6.01
CA PRO A 115 -5.43 4.56 -5.96
C PRO A 115 -5.64 6.03 -5.60
N HIS A 116 -6.87 6.52 -5.61
CA HIS A 116 -7.18 7.89 -5.23
C HIS A 116 -7.44 8.06 -3.72
N ASP A 117 -7.86 6.99 -3.06
CA ASP A 117 -8.31 7.00 -1.66
C ASP A 117 -7.24 6.44 -0.69
N TRP A 118 -6.05 6.08 -1.21
CA TRP A 118 -4.89 5.62 -0.44
C TRP A 118 -3.58 6.28 -0.87
#